data_AF-A0A9X3BHB8-F1
#
_entry.id   AF-A0A9X3BHB8-F1
#
_cell.length_a   1.000
_cell.length_b   1.000
_cell.length_c   1.000
_cell.angle_alpha   90.00
_cell.angle_beta   90.00
_cell.angle_gamma   90.00
#
_symmetry.space_group_name_H-M   'P 1'
#
loop_
_entity.id
_entity.type
_entity.pdbx_description
1 polymer ?
#
loop_
_entity_poly.entity_id
_entity_poly.type
_entity_poly.pdbx_seq_one_letter_code
_entity_poly.pdbx_strand_id
1 'polypeptide(L)'
;MKRFLLYTLLFLLAQPLFATSIVILVTPYYVVMGTDSRRTILDGNANVSEKVSVCKINRVRNYCYALAGMVASRNTFSAHKIINKELKRAKDYNQAVSRIKQEIKKALHNEFMYQKLFQPELYKKSVASKRNILEVALVSIKDNKPQVQIIGFEFTDENEIDVKDYTEKCPGDCPPQQSQFYFLGDYSGIEKYFDTKPKVSDPVSFVEQLIRIQSQTTPSSVAAPINIVKFSSNGVEWIK
;
A
#
# COMPACT_ATOMS: atom_id res chain seq x y z
N MET A 1 32.42 41.84 -20.18
CA MET A 1 30.94 41.76 -20.30
C MET A 1 30.55 40.53 -21.08
N LYS A 2 29.54 39.80 -20.58
CA LYS A 2 28.81 38.66 -21.19
C LYS A 2 29.55 37.31 -21.16
N ARG A 3 28.96 36.19 -20.75
CA ARG A 3 27.79 35.86 -19.91
C ARG A 3 27.89 34.34 -19.71
N PHE A 4 27.81 33.91 -18.46
CA PHE A 4 27.67 32.51 -18.04
C PHE A 4 26.48 31.85 -18.77
N LEU A 5 26.67 30.65 -19.33
CA LEU A 5 25.56 29.72 -19.61
C LEU A 5 25.91 28.36 -18.99
N LEU A 6 25.57 28.24 -17.71
CA LEU A 6 25.57 27.01 -16.95
C LEU A 6 24.34 26.21 -17.41
N TYR A 7 24.52 25.19 -18.23
CA TYR A 7 23.46 24.22 -18.54
C TYR A 7 23.21 23.37 -17.27
N THR A 8 22.36 23.88 -16.38
CA THR A 8 21.82 23.11 -15.27
C THR A 8 20.85 22.10 -15.86
N LEU A 9 21.35 20.90 -16.11
CA LEU A 9 20.55 19.74 -16.49
C LEU A 9 19.60 19.43 -15.33
N LEU A 10 18.41 20.02 -15.38
CA LEU A 10 17.32 19.79 -14.46
C LEU A 10 16.81 18.36 -14.72
N PHE A 11 17.44 17.37 -14.10
CA PHE A 11 16.87 16.03 -13.95
C PHE A 11 15.59 16.20 -13.11
N LEU A 12 14.48 16.48 -13.80
CA LEU A 12 13.13 16.30 -13.29
C LEU A 12 12.98 14.81 -12.98
N LEU A 13 13.39 14.42 -11.78
CA LEU A 13 13.06 13.13 -11.19
C LEU A 13 11.54 13.05 -11.19
N ALA A 14 10.98 12.33 -12.16
CA ALA A 14 9.57 11.98 -12.20
C ALA A 14 9.28 11.18 -10.92
N GLN A 15 8.83 11.87 -9.87
CA GLN A 15 8.52 11.20 -8.61
C GLN A 15 7.23 10.39 -8.79
N PRO A 16 7.19 9.15 -8.27
CA PRO A 16 5.99 8.33 -8.36
C PRO A 16 4.83 9.02 -7.64
N LEU A 17 3.79 9.44 -8.38
CA LEU A 17 2.65 10.20 -7.85
C LEU A 17 1.70 9.37 -6.95
N PHE A 18 1.96 8.08 -6.75
CA PHE A 18 1.09 7.13 -6.04
C PHE A 18 1.70 6.56 -4.75
N ALA A 19 2.61 7.30 -4.12
CA ALA A 19 3.43 6.74 -3.04
C ALA A 19 2.73 6.85 -1.68
N THR A 20 1.94 5.82 -1.34
CA THR A 20 1.66 5.42 0.05
C THR A 20 2.82 4.57 0.54
N SER A 21 3.21 4.68 1.81
CA SER A 21 4.11 3.72 2.44
C SER A 21 3.34 2.91 3.48
N ILE A 22 3.34 1.59 3.33
CA ILE A 22 2.78 0.65 4.31
C ILE A 22 3.92 -0.23 4.80
N VAL A 23 4.05 -0.34 6.11
CA VAL A 23 5.02 -1.23 6.76
C VAL A 23 4.25 -2.21 7.62
N ILE A 24 4.47 -3.50 7.40
CA ILE A 24 3.93 -4.58 8.23
C ILE A 24 5.10 -5.32 8.85
N LEU A 25 5.07 -5.44 10.17
CA LEU A 25 6.01 -6.24 10.95
C LEU A 25 5.22 -7.38 11.58
N VAL A 26 5.61 -8.61 11.26
CA VAL A 26 5.01 -9.82 11.77
C VAL A 26 5.98 -10.45 12.78
N THR A 27 5.52 -10.66 14.01
CA THR A 27 6.26 -11.36 15.06
C THR A 27 5.55 -12.68 15.42
N PRO A 28 6.18 -13.57 16.21
CA PRO A 28 5.51 -14.75 16.74
C PRO A 28 4.25 -14.47 17.59
N TYR A 29 4.07 -13.24 18.10
CA TYR A 29 3.01 -12.92 19.06
C TYR A 29 2.00 -11.90 18.57
N TYR A 30 2.40 -11.02 17.66
CA TYR A 30 1.57 -9.93 17.17
C TYR A 30 2.03 -9.45 15.79
N VAL A 31 1.12 -8.75 15.11
CA VAL A 31 1.36 -8.04 13.86
C VAL A 31 1.23 -6.55 14.12
N VAL A 32 2.17 -5.76 13.62
CA VAL A 32 2.09 -4.29 13.61
C VAL A 32 1.97 -3.84 12.16
N MET A 33 0.99 -3.00 11.88
CA MET A 33 0.83 -2.35 10.57
C MET A 33 0.84 -0.84 10.75
N GLY A 34 1.77 -0.18 10.08
CA GLY A 34 1.90 1.26 10.03
C GLY A 34 1.66 1.82 8.62
N THR A 35 1.11 3.03 8.54
CA THR A 35 0.95 3.76 7.27
C THR A 35 1.24 5.24 7.44
N ASP A 36 1.71 5.88 6.37
CA ASP A 36 1.68 7.34 6.26
C ASP A 36 0.24 7.86 6.04
N SER A 37 0.04 9.17 6.08
CA SER A 37 -1.29 9.78 5.94
C SER A 37 -1.51 10.61 4.69
N ARG A 38 -0.50 10.77 3.81
CA ARG A 38 -0.66 11.67 2.65
C ARG A 38 -1.39 10.98 1.51
N ARG A 39 -2.46 11.60 1.04
CA ARG A 39 -3.16 11.21 -0.19
C ARG A 39 -2.99 12.28 -1.25
N THR A 40 -2.56 11.85 -2.44
CA THR A 40 -2.47 12.68 -3.64
C THR A 40 -3.69 12.39 -4.51
N ILE A 41 -4.37 13.44 -4.98
CA ILE A 41 -5.50 13.36 -5.91
C ILE A 41 -5.04 13.90 -7.26
N LEU A 42 -5.37 13.18 -8.33
CA LEU A 42 -5.06 13.58 -9.70
C LEU A 42 -6.29 14.15 -10.43
N ASP A 43 -6.04 15.09 -11.33
CA ASP A 43 -7.03 15.51 -12.33
C ASP A 43 -7.05 14.56 -13.55
N GLY A 44 -7.94 14.83 -14.52
CA GLY A 44 -8.05 14.03 -15.75
C GLY A 44 -6.83 14.12 -16.68
N ASN A 45 -5.93 15.08 -16.44
CA ASN A 45 -4.66 15.25 -17.14
C ASN A 45 -3.48 14.70 -16.33
N ALA A 46 -3.77 13.92 -15.28
CA ALA A 46 -2.80 13.31 -14.39
C ALA A 46 -1.92 14.29 -13.60
N ASN A 47 -2.33 15.55 -13.46
CA ASN A 47 -1.66 16.53 -12.60
C ASN A 47 -2.15 16.39 -11.15
N VAL A 48 -1.30 16.76 -10.20
CA VAL A 48 -1.72 16.84 -8.79
C VAL A 48 -2.75 17.96 -8.66
N SER A 49 -3.99 17.60 -8.32
CA SER A 49 -5.04 18.57 -8.01
C SER A 49 -5.05 18.91 -6.53
N GLU A 50 -4.76 17.95 -5.66
CA GLU A 50 -4.89 18.11 -4.21
C GLU A 50 -3.97 17.16 -3.44
N LYS A 51 -3.54 17.60 -2.24
CA LYS A 51 -2.88 16.77 -1.23
C LYS A 51 -3.60 16.91 0.09
N VAL A 52 -4.09 15.79 0.62
CA VAL A 52 -4.84 15.76 1.89
C VAL A 52 -4.25 14.75 2.86
N SER A 53 -4.50 14.97 4.15
CA SER A 53 -4.16 14.01 5.21
C SER A 53 -5.35 13.10 5.49
N VAL A 54 -5.14 11.79 5.44
CA VAL A 54 -6.16 10.76 5.69
C VAL A 54 -5.57 9.56 6.42
N CYS A 55 -6.35 8.92 7.28
CA CYS A 55 -5.98 7.61 7.80
C CYS A 55 -6.14 6.55 6.70
N LYS A 56 -5.05 5.83 6.39
CA LYS A 56 -5.04 4.80 5.33
C LYS A 56 -5.37 3.40 5.86
N ILE A 57 -5.43 3.22 7.17
CA ILE A 57 -5.84 1.97 7.82
C ILE A 57 -7.35 2.01 8.02
N ASN A 58 -8.05 1.03 7.46
CA ASN A 58 -9.50 0.94 7.49
C ASN A 58 -9.91 -0.29 8.30
N ARG A 59 -10.89 -0.15 9.19
CA ARG A 59 -11.44 -1.26 9.96
C ARG A 59 -12.81 -1.68 9.44
N VAL A 60 -13.01 -2.99 9.28
CA VAL A 60 -14.32 -3.60 8.99
C VAL A 60 -14.45 -4.80 9.92
N ARG A 61 -15.33 -4.71 10.92
CA ARG A 61 -15.48 -5.75 11.96
C ARG A 61 -14.12 -6.05 12.63
N ASN A 62 -13.62 -7.28 12.46
CA ASN A 62 -12.38 -7.80 13.05
C ASN A 62 -11.21 -7.80 12.04
N TYR A 63 -11.41 -7.18 10.88
CA TYR A 63 -10.41 -7.01 9.83
C TYR A 63 -9.94 -5.55 9.84
N CYS A 64 -8.65 -5.29 9.68
CA CYS A 64 -8.20 -4.01 9.13
C CYS A 64 -7.50 -4.22 7.80
N TYR A 65 -7.49 -3.19 6.97
CA TYR A 65 -6.81 -3.22 5.70
C TYR A 65 -6.20 -1.86 5.36
N ALA A 66 -5.15 -1.88 4.57
CA ALA A 66 -4.50 -0.71 4.01
C ALA A 66 -4.20 -0.95 2.53
N LEU A 67 -4.15 0.14 1.75
CA LEU A 67 -4.02 0.09 0.29
C LEU A 67 -2.89 1.01 -0.18
N ALA A 68 -2.10 0.54 -1.15
CA ALA A 68 -1.10 1.32 -1.85
C ALA A 68 -1.32 1.25 -3.38
N GLY A 69 -0.95 2.30 -4.10
CA GLY A 69 -1.16 2.40 -5.55
C GLY A 69 -2.52 3.02 -5.93
N MET A 70 -3.12 2.50 -7.00
CA MET A 70 -4.40 2.97 -7.54
C MET A 70 -5.57 2.45 -6.69
N VAL A 71 -5.99 3.25 -5.71
CA VAL A 71 -7.06 2.85 -4.75
C VAL A 71 -8.48 3.19 -5.22
N ALA A 72 -8.62 4.17 -6.11
CA ALA A 72 -9.89 4.62 -6.67
C ALA A 72 -9.68 5.43 -7.96
N SER A 73 -10.70 5.45 -8.82
CA SER A 73 -10.87 6.45 -9.88
C SER A 73 -12.08 7.33 -9.56
N ARG A 74 -12.29 8.41 -10.32
CA ARG A 74 -13.42 9.33 -10.04
C ARG A 74 -14.78 8.66 -10.15
N ASN A 75 -14.97 7.77 -11.13
CA ASN A 75 -16.32 7.36 -11.53
C ASN A 75 -16.58 5.85 -11.50
N THR A 76 -15.55 5.02 -11.62
CA THR A 76 -15.73 3.62 -12.07
C THR A 76 -15.09 2.59 -11.14
N PHE A 77 -14.08 2.98 -10.37
CA PHE A 77 -13.30 2.06 -9.53
C PHE A 77 -13.14 2.55 -8.09
N SER A 78 -13.29 1.63 -7.13
CA SER A 78 -12.93 1.86 -5.73
C SER A 78 -12.64 0.55 -5.02
N ALA A 79 -11.35 0.31 -4.71
CA ALA A 79 -10.91 -0.85 -3.94
C ALA A 79 -11.54 -0.86 -2.53
N HIS A 80 -11.62 0.30 -1.88
CA HIS A 80 -12.29 0.44 -0.58
C HIS A 80 -13.73 -0.06 -0.59
N LYS A 81 -14.54 0.31 -1.60
CA LYS A 81 -15.93 -0.13 -1.69
C LYS A 81 -16.04 -1.64 -1.85
N ILE A 82 -15.21 -2.24 -2.71
CA ILE A 82 -15.19 -3.68 -2.96
C ILE A 82 -14.79 -4.45 -1.68
N ILE A 83 -13.67 -4.08 -1.07
CA ILE A 83 -13.16 -4.73 0.16
C ILE A 83 -14.17 -4.60 1.29
N ASN A 84 -14.71 -3.39 1.53
CA ASN A 84 -15.66 -3.16 2.60
C ASN A 84 -16.95 -3.98 2.42
N LYS A 85 -17.48 -4.05 1.19
CA LYS A 85 -18.64 -4.86 0.85
C LYS A 85 -18.40 -6.34 1.15
N GLU A 86 -17.29 -6.91 0.68
CA GLU A 86 -17.02 -8.34 0.83
C GLU A 86 -16.70 -8.72 2.27
N LEU A 87 -15.92 -7.91 3.00
CA LEU A 87 -15.62 -8.16 4.42
C LEU A 87 -16.85 -7.98 5.33
N LYS A 88 -17.77 -7.05 5.02
CA LYS A 88 -19.03 -6.92 5.75
C LYS A 88 -19.96 -8.13 5.55
N ARG A 89 -19.85 -8.83 4.44
CA ARG A 89 -20.67 -10.02 4.13
C ARG A 89 -19.97 -11.33 4.43
N ALA A 90 -18.69 -11.27 4.83
CA ALA A 90 -17.88 -12.45 5.09
C ALA A 90 -18.49 -13.28 6.23
N LYS A 91 -18.83 -14.53 5.89
CA LYS A 91 -18.97 -15.64 6.85
C LYS A 91 -17.69 -16.49 6.89
N ASP A 92 -17.01 -16.56 5.74
CA ASP A 92 -15.72 -17.21 5.55
C ASP A 92 -14.73 -16.18 5.02
N TYR A 93 -13.58 -16.06 5.69
CA TYR A 93 -12.52 -15.11 5.34
C TYR A 93 -11.86 -15.44 4.00
N ASN A 94 -11.52 -16.70 3.75
CA ASN A 94 -10.83 -17.13 2.54
C ASN A 94 -11.72 -16.92 1.32
N GLN A 95 -13.02 -17.22 1.44
CA GLN A 95 -13.97 -16.92 0.38
C GLN A 95 -14.13 -15.41 0.13
N ALA A 96 -14.14 -14.60 1.20
CA ALA A 96 -14.19 -13.14 1.06
C ALA A 96 -12.93 -12.61 0.35
N VAL A 97 -11.74 -13.09 0.71
CA VAL A 97 -10.48 -12.75 0.05
C VAL A 97 -10.50 -13.15 -1.43
N SER A 98 -10.98 -14.36 -1.75
CA SER A 98 -11.11 -14.82 -3.15
C SER A 98 -12.03 -13.91 -3.97
N ARG A 99 -13.21 -13.53 -3.42
CA ARG A 99 -14.12 -12.58 -4.07
C ARG A 99 -13.50 -11.19 -4.22
N ILE A 100 -12.78 -10.70 -3.21
CA ILE A 100 -12.05 -9.43 -3.29
C ILE A 100 -11.06 -9.45 -4.47
N LYS A 101 -10.26 -10.51 -4.60
CA LYS A 101 -9.30 -10.66 -5.70
C LYS A 101 -9.99 -10.57 -7.07
N GLN A 102 -11.05 -11.36 -7.26
CA GLN A 102 -11.79 -11.43 -8.52
C GLN A 102 -12.46 -10.09 -8.87
N GLU A 103 -13.17 -9.48 -7.92
CA GLU A 103 -13.90 -8.23 -8.14
C GLU A 103 -12.95 -7.05 -8.39
N ILE A 104 -11.83 -6.97 -7.66
CA ILE A 104 -10.81 -5.94 -7.89
C ILE A 104 -10.16 -6.13 -9.27
N LYS A 105 -9.74 -7.36 -9.64
CA LYS A 105 -9.16 -7.64 -10.96
C LYS A 105 -10.08 -7.17 -12.08
N LYS A 106 -11.36 -7.55 -12.01
CA LYS A 106 -12.38 -7.15 -12.98
C LYS A 106 -12.57 -5.63 -13.03
N ALA A 107 -12.66 -4.99 -11.87
CA ALA A 107 -12.91 -3.54 -11.80
C ALA A 107 -11.71 -2.72 -12.28
N LEU A 108 -10.48 -3.14 -11.96
CA LEU A 108 -9.26 -2.54 -12.50
C LEU A 108 -9.19 -2.71 -14.02
N HIS A 109 -9.47 -3.90 -14.55
CA HIS A 109 -9.46 -4.12 -16.00
C HIS A 109 -10.39 -3.14 -16.74
N ASN A 110 -11.63 -3.00 -16.27
CA ASN A 110 -12.60 -2.06 -16.84
C ASN A 110 -12.12 -0.61 -16.75
N GLU A 111 -11.52 -0.23 -15.62
CA GLU A 111 -10.97 1.11 -15.40
C GLU A 111 -9.83 1.43 -16.36
N PHE A 112 -8.89 0.50 -16.55
CA PHE A 112 -7.77 0.71 -17.47
C PHE A 112 -8.24 0.77 -18.93
N MET A 113 -9.24 -0.03 -19.32
CA MET A 113 -9.87 0.08 -20.63
C MET A 113 -10.54 1.45 -20.82
N TYR A 114 -11.22 1.97 -19.80
CA TYR A 114 -11.78 3.31 -19.81
C TYR A 114 -10.70 4.39 -19.96
N GLN A 115 -9.64 4.34 -19.15
CA GLN A 115 -8.54 5.31 -19.24
C GLN A 115 -7.85 5.26 -20.60
N LYS A 116 -7.63 4.06 -21.16
CA LYS A 116 -7.01 3.91 -22.47
C LYS A 116 -7.80 4.62 -23.58
N LEU A 117 -9.12 4.58 -23.52
CA LEU A 117 -10.01 5.19 -24.50
C LEU A 117 -10.24 6.69 -24.27
N PHE A 118 -10.42 7.11 -23.02
CA PHE A 118 -10.92 8.45 -22.69
C PHE A 118 -9.92 9.33 -21.95
N GLN A 119 -8.86 8.78 -21.36
CA GLN A 119 -7.86 9.48 -20.56
C GLN A 119 -6.44 8.93 -20.83
N PRO A 120 -5.95 8.96 -22.08
CA PRO A 120 -4.75 8.23 -22.48
C PRO A 120 -3.48 8.67 -21.73
N GLU A 121 -3.39 9.94 -21.31
CA GLU A 121 -2.27 10.42 -20.50
C GLU A 121 -2.29 9.86 -19.07
N LEU A 122 -3.48 9.75 -18.46
CA LEU A 122 -3.63 9.07 -17.18
C LEU A 122 -3.34 7.57 -17.30
N TYR A 123 -3.79 6.93 -18.38
CA TYR A 123 -3.47 5.53 -18.67
C TYR A 123 -1.96 5.32 -18.75
N LYS A 124 -1.25 6.08 -19.60
CA LYS A 124 0.21 6.02 -19.75
C LYS A 124 0.92 6.13 -18.40
N LYS A 125 0.48 7.06 -17.55
CA LYS A 125 1.08 7.26 -16.23
C LYS A 125 0.78 6.11 -15.26
N SER A 126 -0.45 5.60 -15.27
CA SER A 126 -0.88 4.50 -14.39
C SER A 126 -0.21 3.17 -14.77
N VAL A 127 0.13 2.96 -16.04
CA VAL A 127 0.84 1.75 -16.50
C VAL A 127 2.37 1.91 -16.54
N ALA A 128 2.91 3.11 -16.33
CA ALA A 128 4.34 3.40 -16.47
C ALA A 128 5.23 2.57 -15.52
N SER A 129 4.76 2.28 -14.29
CA SER A 129 5.53 1.45 -13.35
C SER A 129 5.48 -0.03 -13.71
N LYS A 130 4.46 -0.49 -14.47
CA LYS A 130 4.05 -1.89 -14.77
C LYS A 130 3.89 -2.83 -13.57
N ARG A 131 4.49 -2.50 -12.42
CA ARG A 131 4.47 -3.21 -11.15
C ARG A 131 3.61 -2.45 -10.15
N ASN A 132 2.98 -3.20 -9.25
CA ASN A 132 2.23 -2.73 -8.08
C ASN A 132 1.14 -1.71 -8.44
N ILE A 133 0.23 -2.08 -9.36
CA ILE A 133 -0.95 -1.28 -9.72
C ILE A 133 -1.74 -0.92 -8.46
N LEU A 134 -1.99 -1.95 -7.66
CA LEU A 134 -2.66 -1.87 -6.37
C LEU A 134 -2.07 -2.96 -5.49
N GLU A 135 -1.78 -2.62 -4.26
CA GLU A 135 -1.40 -3.57 -3.23
C GLU A 135 -2.38 -3.45 -2.06
N VAL A 136 -2.79 -4.60 -1.54
CA VAL A 136 -3.76 -4.71 -0.45
C VAL A 136 -3.08 -5.45 0.70
N ALA A 137 -2.95 -4.77 1.84
CA ALA A 137 -2.66 -5.41 3.11
C ALA A 137 -3.96 -5.67 3.85
N LEU A 138 -4.22 -6.92 4.23
CA LEU A 138 -5.35 -7.35 5.03
C LEU A 138 -4.82 -8.01 6.30
N VAL A 139 -5.23 -7.51 7.46
CA VAL A 139 -4.83 -8.04 8.75
C VAL A 139 -6.08 -8.42 9.55
N SER A 140 -6.05 -9.57 10.20
CA SER A 140 -7.17 -10.04 11.01
C SER A 140 -6.72 -10.99 12.11
N ILE A 141 -7.64 -11.32 13.01
CA ILE A 141 -7.41 -12.31 14.06
C ILE A 141 -8.31 -13.50 13.78
N LYS A 142 -7.71 -14.67 13.60
CA LYS A 142 -8.40 -15.94 13.38
C LYS A 142 -7.89 -16.93 14.43
N ASP A 143 -8.80 -17.58 15.15
CA ASP A 143 -8.45 -18.56 16.19
C ASP A 143 -7.43 -18.00 17.21
N ASN A 144 -7.64 -16.74 17.63
CA ASN A 144 -6.76 -15.95 18.50
C ASN A 144 -5.32 -15.74 17.98
N LYS A 145 -5.10 -15.93 16.68
CA LYS A 145 -3.82 -15.69 16.01
C LYS A 145 -3.95 -14.59 14.97
N PRO A 146 -3.08 -13.57 14.99
CA PRO A 146 -3.07 -12.57 13.93
C PRO A 146 -2.63 -13.21 12.60
N GLN A 147 -3.23 -12.77 11.51
CA GLN A 147 -2.85 -13.21 10.16
C GLN A 147 -2.78 -12.01 9.25
N VAL A 148 -1.81 -12.05 8.33
CA VAL A 148 -1.59 -11.06 7.29
C VAL A 148 -1.80 -11.71 5.93
N GLN A 149 -2.56 -11.04 5.08
CA GLN A 149 -2.71 -11.36 3.68
C GLN A 149 -2.28 -10.14 2.88
N ILE A 150 -1.33 -10.34 1.98
CA ILE A 150 -0.91 -9.35 1.00
C ILE A 150 -1.40 -9.79 -0.38
N ILE A 151 -1.99 -8.87 -1.12
CA ILE A 151 -2.50 -9.11 -2.47
C ILE A 151 -1.97 -8.00 -3.36
N GLY A 152 -1.15 -8.36 -4.34
CA GLY A 152 -0.64 -7.47 -5.38
C GLY A 152 -1.39 -7.67 -6.70
N PHE A 153 -1.72 -6.56 -7.34
CA PHE A 153 -2.25 -6.53 -8.71
C PHE A 153 -1.17 -5.91 -9.59
N GLU A 154 -0.76 -6.64 -10.63
CA GLU A 154 0.34 -6.27 -11.52
C GLU A 154 -0.06 -6.47 -12.98
N PHE A 155 0.58 -5.75 -13.90
CA PHE A 155 0.46 -6.06 -15.32
C PHE A 155 1.43 -7.18 -15.67
N THR A 156 0.94 -8.25 -16.30
CA THR A 156 1.81 -9.26 -16.93
C THR A 156 2.29 -8.80 -18.31
N ASP A 157 1.40 -8.17 -19.08
CA ASP A 157 1.61 -7.59 -20.41
C ASP A 157 0.75 -6.31 -20.59
N GLU A 158 0.74 -5.69 -21.79
CA GLU A 158 0.10 -4.38 -22.02
C GLU A 158 -1.41 -4.30 -21.68
N ASN A 159 -2.13 -5.41 -21.57
CA ASN A 159 -3.58 -5.38 -21.29
C ASN A 159 -4.08 -6.44 -20.29
N GLU A 160 -3.20 -7.25 -19.68
CA GLU A 160 -3.62 -8.27 -18.73
C GLU A 160 -3.14 -7.94 -17.31
N ILE A 161 -4.09 -8.03 -16.37
CA ILE A 161 -3.82 -7.85 -14.94
C ILE A 161 -3.74 -9.22 -14.30
N ASP A 162 -2.61 -9.53 -13.71
CA ASP A 162 -2.41 -10.70 -12.88
C ASP A 162 -2.55 -10.36 -11.40
N VAL A 163 -2.89 -11.38 -10.61
CA VAL A 163 -3.06 -11.27 -9.17
C VAL A 163 -2.01 -12.14 -8.52
N LYS A 164 -1.02 -11.49 -7.91
CA LYS A 164 -0.08 -12.15 -7.01
C LYS A 164 -0.62 -12.05 -5.61
N ASP A 165 -0.61 -13.14 -4.88
CA ASP A 165 -1.01 -13.11 -3.48
C ASP A 165 -0.07 -13.92 -2.61
N TYR A 166 0.09 -13.41 -1.40
CA TYR A 166 0.92 -14.01 -0.38
C TYR A 166 0.19 -13.92 0.95
N THR A 167 0.17 -15.04 1.68
CA THR A 167 -0.49 -15.13 2.98
C THR A 167 0.53 -15.57 4.00
N GLU A 168 0.61 -14.86 5.12
CA GLU A 168 1.38 -15.28 6.28
C GLU A 168 0.49 -15.31 7.52
N LYS A 169 0.41 -16.48 8.17
CA LYS A 169 -0.33 -16.67 9.43
C LYS A 169 0.66 -16.77 10.58
N CYS A 170 0.54 -15.90 11.58
CA CYS A 170 1.48 -15.87 12.69
C CYS A 170 0.81 -15.80 14.06
N PRO A 171 1.13 -16.72 14.99
CA PRO A 171 2.11 -17.81 14.89
C PRO A 171 1.68 -18.97 13.95
N GLY A 172 2.63 -19.50 13.17
CA GLY A 172 2.39 -20.59 12.22
C GLY A 172 3.43 -20.62 11.10
N ASP A 173 3.19 -19.82 10.06
CA ASP A 173 3.99 -19.77 8.84
C ASP A 173 5.32 -18.99 9.05
N CYS A 174 5.39 -18.12 10.06
CA CYS A 174 6.63 -17.41 10.40
C CYS A 174 7.66 -18.34 11.06
N PRO A 175 8.96 -18.18 10.74
CA PRO A 175 10.02 -18.89 11.42
C PRO A 175 10.00 -18.61 12.93
N PRO A 176 10.20 -19.63 13.78
CA PRO A 176 10.22 -19.43 15.22
C PRO A 176 11.31 -18.41 15.59
N GLN A 177 10.94 -17.46 16.46
CA GLN A 177 11.82 -16.40 16.97
C GLN A 177 12.33 -15.38 15.94
N GLN A 178 11.79 -15.35 14.72
CA GLN A 178 12.15 -14.35 13.72
C GLN A 178 10.97 -13.43 13.42
N SER A 179 11.27 -12.15 13.17
CA SER A 179 10.29 -11.19 12.68
C SER A 179 10.40 -11.09 11.16
N GLN A 180 9.25 -11.01 10.48
CA GLN A 180 9.17 -10.78 9.05
C GLN A 180 8.69 -9.35 8.78
N PHE A 181 9.19 -8.77 7.69
CA PHE A 181 8.86 -7.42 7.27
C PHE A 181 8.25 -7.43 5.87
N TYR A 182 7.17 -6.69 5.70
CA TYR A 182 6.57 -6.43 4.39
C TYR A 182 6.43 -4.94 4.18
N PHE A 183 6.83 -4.50 3.00
CA PHE A 183 6.74 -3.11 2.57
C PHE A 183 5.89 -3.06 1.31
N LEU A 184 4.85 -2.21 1.32
CA LEU A 184 3.98 -2.00 0.16
C LEU A 184 4.01 -0.51 -0.22
N GLY A 185 3.77 -0.24 -1.50
CA GLY A 185 3.80 1.09 -2.09
C GLY A 185 5.23 1.60 -2.27
N ASP A 186 5.50 2.80 -1.77
CA ASP A 186 6.84 3.38 -1.81
C ASP A 186 7.59 3.07 -0.51
N TYR A 187 8.69 2.36 -0.67
CA TYR A 187 9.59 1.92 0.41
C TYR A 187 11.06 2.05 0.00
N SER A 188 11.35 2.87 -1.02
CA SER A 188 12.70 3.07 -1.55
C SER A 188 13.72 3.60 -0.53
N GLY A 189 13.28 4.41 0.44
CA GLY A 189 14.12 4.86 1.55
C GLY A 189 14.33 3.78 2.60
N ILE A 190 13.30 2.94 2.83
CA ILE A 190 13.37 1.81 3.75
C ILE A 190 14.34 0.75 3.22
N GLU A 191 14.28 0.42 1.94
CA GLU A 191 15.18 -0.53 1.29
C GLU A 191 16.66 -0.13 1.51
N LYS A 192 17.00 1.13 1.19
CA LYS A 192 18.35 1.68 1.45
C LYS A 192 18.75 1.65 2.91
N TYR A 193 17.81 1.83 3.83
CA TYR A 193 18.09 1.74 5.25
C TYR A 193 18.40 0.29 5.67
N PHE A 194 17.72 -0.71 5.10
CA PHE A 194 17.98 -2.12 5.39
C PHE A 194 19.36 -2.59 4.93
N ASP A 195 19.96 -1.95 3.92
CA ASP A 195 21.36 -2.20 3.51
C ASP A 195 22.36 -1.93 4.64
N THR A 196 21.99 -1.09 5.61
CA THR A 196 22.81 -0.80 6.80
C THR A 196 22.73 -1.86 7.90
N LYS A 197 21.92 -2.91 7.70
CA LYS A 197 21.64 -3.99 8.67
C LYS A 197 21.15 -3.42 10.02
N PRO A 198 20.05 -2.67 10.03
CA PRO A 198 19.56 -2.03 11.23
C PRO A 198 19.16 -3.05 12.29
N LYS A 199 19.41 -2.73 13.55
CA LYS A 199 18.89 -3.51 14.67
C LYS A 199 17.43 -3.13 14.89
N VAL A 200 16.56 -4.13 14.93
CA VAL A 200 15.16 -3.96 15.28
C VAL A 200 15.07 -3.60 16.76
N SER A 201 14.56 -2.41 17.06
CA SER A 201 14.25 -1.97 18.41
C SER A 201 12.88 -2.51 18.85
N ASP A 202 12.19 -1.82 19.77
CA ASP A 202 10.74 -2.01 19.95
C ASP A 202 10.01 -2.02 18.58
N PRO A 203 9.25 -3.08 18.24
CA PRO A 203 8.64 -3.23 16.92
C PRO A 203 7.73 -2.09 16.48
N VAL A 204 6.96 -1.50 17.40
CA VAL A 204 6.06 -0.37 17.11
C VAL A 204 6.88 0.86 16.74
N SER A 205 7.87 1.19 17.57
CA SER A 205 8.79 2.31 17.34
C SER A 205 9.60 2.12 16.06
N PHE A 206 9.98 0.88 15.75
CA PHE A 206 10.71 0.56 14.53
C PHE A 206 9.84 0.75 13.28
N VAL A 207 8.59 0.27 13.28
CA VAL A 207 7.62 0.55 12.20
C VAL A 207 7.43 2.06 12.00
N GLU A 208 7.30 2.82 13.08
CA GLU A 208 7.23 4.29 13.01
C GLU A 208 8.48 4.89 12.36
N GLN A 209 9.67 4.45 12.77
CA GLN A 209 10.95 4.90 12.22
C GLN A 209 11.05 4.63 10.71
N LEU A 210 10.67 3.43 10.25
CA LEU A 210 10.73 3.06 8.83
C LEU A 210 9.86 3.99 7.98
N ILE A 211 8.64 4.30 8.43
CA ILE A 211 7.75 5.23 7.71
C ILE A 211 8.30 6.66 7.76
N ARG A 212 8.94 7.08 8.86
CA ARG A 212 9.62 8.39 8.94
C ARG A 212 10.77 8.50 7.94
N ILE A 213 11.59 7.46 7.83
CA ILE A 213 12.68 7.38 6.83
C ILE A 213 12.11 7.52 5.42
N GLN A 214 11.02 6.81 5.13
CA GLN A 214 10.38 6.94 3.83
C GLN A 214 9.83 8.36 3.60
N SER A 215 9.19 8.95 4.60
CA SER A 215 8.68 10.32 4.51
C SER A 215 9.78 11.36 4.27
N GLN A 216 10.99 11.14 4.80
CA GLN A 216 12.14 11.99 4.52
C GLN A 216 12.72 11.76 3.12
N THR A 217 12.60 10.54 2.60
CA THR A 217 13.10 10.16 1.27
C THR A 217 12.18 10.65 0.15
N THR A 218 10.87 10.49 0.31
CA THR A 218 9.86 10.94 -0.65
C THR A 218 8.81 11.86 -0.01
N PRO A 219 9.23 13.03 0.51
CA PRO A 219 8.37 13.94 1.27
C PRO A 219 7.24 14.54 0.44
N SER A 220 7.28 14.41 -0.88
CA SER A 220 6.23 14.90 -1.78
C SER A 220 5.00 14.00 -1.75
N SER A 221 5.16 12.71 -1.47
CA SER A 221 4.14 11.66 -1.57
C SER A 221 3.86 10.94 -0.25
N VAL A 222 4.87 10.71 0.59
CA VAL A 222 4.74 10.06 1.90
C VAL A 222 4.91 11.11 3.00
N ALA A 223 3.91 11.24 3.88
CA ALA A 223 4.00 12.20 4.98
C ALA A 223 3.22 11.83 6.24
N ALA A 224 3.65 12.44 7.35
CA ALA A 224 2.96 12.43 8.62
C ALA A 224 1.51 12.97 8.53
N PRO A 225 0.64 12.64 9.51
CA PRO A 225 0.87 11.73 10.64
C PRO A 225 1.09 10.27 10.22
N ILE A 226 1.63 9.47 11.13
CA ILE A 226 1.82 8.02 10.95
C ILE A 226 0.75 7.33 11.79
N ASN A 227 -0.05 6.47 11.16
CA ASN A 227 -1.06 5.68 11.86
C ASN A 227 -0.53 4.27 12.06
N ILE A 228 -0.71 3.72 13.26
CA ILE A 228 -0.19 2.39 13.61
C ILE A 228 -1.26 1.60 14.35
N VAL A 229 -1.47 0.36 13.89
CA VAL A 229 -2.32 -0.62 14.56
C VAL A 229 -1.52 -1.86 14.92
N LYS A 230 -1.84 -2.44 16.08
CA LYS A 230 -1.28 -3.68 16.57
C LYS A 230 -2.37 -4.73 16.71
N PHE A 231 -2.08 -5.93 16.22
CA PHE A 231 -2.95 -7.09 16.31
C PHE A 231 -2.26 -8.15 17.15
N SER A 232 -2.93 -8.61 18.20
CA SER A 232 -2.44 -9.70 19.05
C SER A 232 -3.57 -10.67 19.36
N SER A 233 -3.28 -11.73 20.12
CA SER A 233 -4.32 -12.61 20.67
C SER A 233 -5.38 -11.88 21.50
N ASN A 234 -5.05 -10.70 22.04
CA ASN A 234 -5.95 -9.89 22.87
C ASN A 234 -6.86 -8.96 22.06
N GLY A 235 -6.70 -8.91 20.74
CA GLY A 235 -7.49 -8.05 19.87
C GLY A 235 -6.66 -7.04 19.07
N VAL A 236 -7.36 -6.00 18.62
CA VAL A 236 -6.83 -4.92 17.78
C VAL A 236 -6.69 -3.66 18.63
N GLU A 237 -5.48 -3.12 18.69
CA GLU A 237 -5.12 -1.92 19.43
C GLU A 237 -4.67 -0.83 18.45
N TRP A 238 -5.28 0.35 18.55
CA TRP A 238 -4.86 1.52 17.78
C TRP A 238 -3.83 2.30 18.59
N ILE A 239 -2.59 2.36 18.11
CA ILE A 239 -1.48 2.97 18.85
C ILE A 239 -1.42 4.48 18.56
N LYS A 240 -1.55 4.86 17.28
CA LYS A 240 -1.52 6.23 16.78
C LYS A 240 -2.42 6.35 15.56
#